data_AF-A0A7X7SWQ0-F1
#
_entry.id   AF-A0A7X7SWQ0-F1
#
_cell.length_a   1.000
_cell.length_b   1.000
_cell.length_c   1.000
_cell.angle_alpha   90.00
_cell.angle_beta   90.00
_cell.angle_gamma   90.00
#
_symmetry.space_group_name_H-M   'P 1'
#
loop_
_entity.id
_entity.type
_entity.pdbx_description
1 polymer ?
#
loop_
_entity_poly.entity_id
_entity_poly.type
_entity_poly.pdbx_seq_one_letter_code
_entity_poly.pdbx_strand_id
1 'polypeptide(L)'
;MMNDGKEKKNESNAESGSDYERIDDIFFRQINERRKEDPLIGAKLGAKEIFNTLLNAVRDSRGVHIETLICALGALAGYSCQASLRKEFVEIRGLSEEQVFTVIQAKNGKRYFFGDLINKPLFENQYSVWSLAAGIVQHMGVNIDFDILEIFKYVSATVGTENYGIPRIPEGHRTADVPINFVKAFWPLFLPRIEKYCASPREWPVLFGLAIQDGLLQGKDVIDPSLALKIVMESAIPMAKAEIVFD
;
A
#
# COMPACT_ATOMS: atom_id res chain seq x y z
N MET A 1 43.78 41.25 9.28
CA MET A 1 42.32 41.33 9.04
C MET A 1 41.92 40.12 8.20
N MET A 2 40.79 39.48 8.53
CA MET A 2 40.10 38.39 7.81
C MET A 2 40.61 36.95 8.02
N ASN A 3 40.00 36.27 8.99
CA ASN A 3 39.64 34.86 8.86
C ASN A 3 38.39 34.57 9.73
N ASP A 4 37.20 34.98 9.27
CA ASP A 4 35.92 34.88 10.03
C ASP A 4 34.77 34.30 9.17
N GLY A 5 35.11 33.52 8.13
CA GLY A 5 34.16 33.14 7.07
C GLY A 5 33.73 31.67 6.99
N LYS A 6 34.22 30.77 7.86
CA LYS A 6 34.00 29.32 7.68
C LYS A 6 33.20 28.60 8.77
N GLU A 7 32.90 29.22 9.91
CA GLU A 7 32.14 28.55 10.98
C GLU A 7 30.61 28.69 10.85
N LYS A 8 30.09 29.71 10.17
CA LYS A 8 28.63 29.98 10.12
C LYS A 8 27.77 29.09 9.21
N LYS A 9 28.36 28.20 8.40
CA LYS A 9 27.60 27.33 7.47
C LYS A 9 27.24 25.95 8.05
N ASN A 10 27.89 25.52 9.13
CA ASN A 10 27.62 24.21 9.75
C ASN A 10 26.55 24.29 10.85
N GLU A 11 26.44 25.42 11.56
CA GLU A 11 25.42 25.60 12.61
C GLU A 11 24.00 25.70 12.02
N SER A 12 23.81 26.41 10.90
CA SER A 12 22.48 26.58 10.30
C SER A 12 21.85 25.30 9.75
N ASN A 13 22.67 24.38 9.22
CA ASN A 13 22.18 23.09 8.71
C ASN A 13 21.85 22.12 9.87
N ALA A 14 22.64 22.14 10.96
CA ALA A 14 22.39 21.33 12.14
C ALA A 14 21.15 21.81 12.94
N GLU A 15 20.97 23.12 13.09
CA GLU A 15 19.78 23.70 13.72
C GLU A 15 18.51 23.39 12.92
N SER A 16 18.56 23.49 11.58
CA SER A 16 17.41 23.18 10.73
C SER A 16 16.96 21.71 10.84
N GLY A 17 17.90 20.75 10.88
CA GLY A 17 17.58 19.33 11.06
C GLY A 17 16.96 19.02 12.43
N SER A 18 17.49 19.63 13.49
CA SER A 18 16.99 19.49 14.86
C SER A 18 15.58 20.06 15.03
N ASP A 19 15.27 21.17 14.37
CA ASP A 19 13.93 21.77 14.44
C ASP A 19 12.89 20.94 13.67
N TYR A 20 13.25 20.36 12.52
CA TYR A 20 12.36 19.45 11.78
C TYR A 20 12.07 18.17 12.57
N GLU A 21 13.08 17.55 13.20
CA GLU A 21 12.88 16.39 14.07
C GLU A 21 11.94 16.71 15.23
N ARG A 22 12.10 17.88 15.85
CA ARG A 22 11.25 18.35 16.94
C ARG A 22 9.80 18.58 16.50
N ILE A 23 9.59 19.11 15.30
CA ILE A 23 8.25 19.31 14.73
C ILE A 23 7.59 17.96 14.44
N ASP A 24 8.31 17.01 13.83
CA ASP A 24 7.83 15.66 13.55
C ASP A 24 7.41 14.95 14.85
N ASP A 25 8.23 15.03 15.90
CA ASP A 25 7.93 14.42 17.19
C ASP A 25 6.66 14.99 17.84
N ILE A 26 6.48 16.31 17.78
CA ILE A 26 5.26 16.98 18.29
C ILE A 26 4.05 16.51 17.49
N PHE A 27 4.16 16.46 16.17
CA PHE A 27 3.09 16.02 15.29
C PHE A 27 2.64 14.58 15.60
N PHE A 28 3.58 13.63 15.68
CA PHE A 28 3.22 12.23 15.98
C PHE A 28 2.74 12.04 17.42
N ARG A 29 3.19 12.87 18.38
CA ARG A 29 2.62 12.88 19.74
C ARG A 29 1.15 13.28 19.71
N GLN A 30 0.79 14.32 18.97
CA GLN A 30 -0.60 14.76 18.84
C GLN A 30 -1.47 13.69 18.16
N ILE A 31 -0.94 12.98 17.15
CA ILE A 31 -1.64 11.83 16.56
C ILE A 31 -1.96 10.80 17.65
N ASN A 32 -0.98 10.43 18.48
CA ASN A 32 -1.17 9.44 19.53
C ASN A 32 -2.17 9.87 20.61
N GLU A 33 -2.23 11.15 20.94
CA GLU A 33 -3.26 11.68 21.84
C GLU A 33 -4.67 11.56 21.22
N ARG A 34 -4.82 11.92 19.94
CA ARG A 34 -6.10 11.88 19.21
C ARG A 34 -6.62 10.46 18.96
N ARG A 35 -5.77 9.43 19.06
CA ARG A 35 -6.21 8.02 18.96
C ARG A 35 -7.23 7.63 20.01
N LYS A 36 -7.28 8.33 21.14
CA LYS A 36 -8.30 8.12 22.19
C LYS A 36 -9.72 8.41 21.69
N GLU A 37 -9.85 9.28 20.71
CA GLU A 37 -11.13 9.70 20.13
C GLU A 37 -11.39 9.00 18.78
N ASP A 38 -10.36 8.89 17.95
CA ASP A 38 -10.40 8.23 16.65
C ASP A 38 -9.22 7.25 16.53
N PRO A 39 -9.42 5.95 16.86
CA PRO A 39 -8.34 4.96 16.84
C PRO A 39 -7.59 4.87 15.50
N LEU A 40 -8.26 5.21 14.39
CA LEU A 40 -7.71 5.16 13.03
C LEU A 40 -7.15 6.50 12.54
N ILE A 41 -7.04 7.53 13.39
CA ILE A 41 -6.56 8.86 12.96
C ILE A 41 -5.18 8.80 12.32
N GLY A 42 -4.28 7.98 12.86
CA GLY A 42 -2.94 7.78 12.29
C GLY A 42 -2.99 7.16 10.90
N ALA A 43 -3.78 6.10 10.72
CA ALA A 43 -3.99 5.48 9.41
C ALA A 43 -4.62 6.44 8.39
N LYS A 44 -5.59 7.27 8.81
CA LYS A 44 -6.23 8.28 7.94
C LYS A 44 -5.26 9.38 7.48
N LEU A 45 -4.41 9.87 8.39
CA LEU A 45 -3.41 10.89 8.04
C LEU A 45 -2.30 10.30 7.18
N GLY A 46 -1.81 9.11 7.52
CA GLY A 46 -0.82 8.38 6.74
C GLY A 46 -1.32 8.05 5.33
N ALA A 47 -2.60 7.67 5.19
CA ALA A 47 -3.21 7.41 3.88
C ALA A 47 -3.12 8.62 2.95
N LYS A 48 -3.41 9.82 3.47
CA LYS A 48 -3.29 11.08 2.70
C LYS A 48 -1.84 11.38 2.32
N GLU A 49 -0.89 11.17 3.24
CA GLU A 49 0.54 11.36 2.93
C GLU A 49 1.00 10.41 1.83
N ILE A 50 0.70 9.11 1.96
CA ILE A 50 1.08 8.08 1.01
C ILE A 50 0.43 8.33 -0.35
N PHE A 51 -0.86 8.64 -0.38
CA PHE A 51 -1.58 8.99 -1.60
C PHE A 51 -0.92 10.18 -2.31
N ASN A 52 -0.68 11.29 -1.60
CA ASN A 52 -0.09 12.49 -2.19
C ASN A 52 1.35 12.25 -2.67
N THR A 53 2.14 11.49 -1.89
CA THR A 53 3.51 11.15 -2.28
C THR A 53 3.53 10.31 -3.55
N LEU A 54 2.69 9.29 -3.63
CA LEU A 54 2.61 8.42 -4.80
C LEU A 54 2.04 9.16 -6.01
N LEU A 55 0.99 9.98 -5.83
CA LEU A 55 0.41 10.84 -6.85
C LEU A 55 1.45 11.75 -7.51
N ASN A 56 2.35 12.32 -6.69
CA ASN A 56 3.44 13.15 -7.19
C ASN A 56 4.53 12.33 -7.87
N ALA A 57 4.84 11.14 -7.37
CA ALA A 57 5.87 10.26 -7.93
C ALA A 57 5.49 9.72 -9.32
N VAL A 58 4.20 9.47 -9.58
CA VAL A 58 3.73 8.94 -10.87
C VAL A 58 3.27 10.03 -11.85
N ARG A 59 3.41 11.31 -11.47
CA ARG A 59 3.05 12.45 -12.32
C ARG A 59 4.16 12.71 -13.34
N ASP A 60 3.78 12.86 -14.61
CA ASP A 60 4.66 13.31 -15.68
C ASP A 60 4.20 14.67 -16.27
N SER A 61 4.83 15.09 -17.37
CA SER A 61 4.50 16.35 -18.05
C SER A 61 3.08 16.40 -18.65
N ARG A 62 2.41 15.25 -18.77
CA ARG A 62 1.04 15.10 -19.27
C ARG A 62 0.02 14.93 -18.14
N GLY A 63 0.47 14.88 -16.89
CA GLY A 63 -0.37 14.72 -15.72
C GLY A 63 -0.19 13.38 -15.04
N VAL A 64 -1.26 12.86 -14.44
CA VAL A 64 -1.25 11.59 -13.71
C VAL A 64 -1.97 10.55 -14.55
N HIS A 65 -1.28 9.44 -14.81
CA HIS A 65 -1.93 8.26 -15.39
C HIS A 65 -2.63 7.47 -14.29
N ILE A 66 -3.96 7.59 -14.23
CA ILE A 66 -4.76 7.12 -13.08
C ILE A 66 -4.65 5.60 -12.89
N GLU A 67 -4.58 4.83 -13.97
CA GLU A 67 -4.39 3.39 -13.98
C GLU A 67 -3.09 2.98 -13.28
N THR A 68 -2.00 3.70 -13.56
CA THR A 68 -0.72 3.46 -12.88
C THR A 68 -0.82 3.76 -11.38
N LEU A 69 -1.45 4.87 -11.01
CA LEU A 69 -1.62 5.26 -9.61
C LEU A 69 -2.41 4.20 -8.82
N ILE A 70 -3.58 3.81 -9.31
CA ILE A 70 -4.44 2.85 -8.61
C ILE A 70 -3.86 1.42 -8.64
N CYS A 71 -3.12 1.05 -9.68
CA CYS A 71 -2.35 -0.19 -9.71
C CYS A 71 -1.27 -0.20 -8.61
N ALA A 72 -0.50 0.88 -8.49
CA ALA A 72 0.52 0.99 -7.46
C ALA A 72 -0.08 0.97 -6.04
N LEU A 73 -1.18 1.71 -5.81
CA LEU A 73 -1.92 1.67 -4.54
C LEU A 73 -2.44 0.27 -4.23
N GLY A 74 -3.05 -0.42 -5.19
CA GLY A 74 -3.52 -1.80 -5.04
C GLY A 74 -2.39 -2.78 -4.73
N ALA A 75 -1.27 -2.68 -5.45
CA ALA A 75 -0.09 -3.52 -5.24
C ALA A 75 0.47 -3.37 -3.82
N LEU A 76 0.63 -2.12 -3.35
CA LEU A 76 1.12 -1.83 -2.00
C LEU A 76 0.10 -2.25 -0.92
N ALA A 77 -1.19 -2.05 -1.15
CA ALA A 77 -2.24 -2.52 -0.25
C ALA A 77 -2.22 -4.05 -0.10
N GLY A 78 -2.11 -4.76 -1.22
CA GLY A 78 -1.94 -6.21 -1.25
C GLY A 78 -0.72 -6.63 -0.43
N TYR A 79 0.45 -6.10 -0.76
CA TYR A 79 1.69 -6.45 -0.06
C TYR A 79 1.63 -6.14 1.45
N SER A 80 1.01 -5.03 1.84
CA SER A 80 0.86 -4.66 3.25
C SER A 80 0.07 -5.70 4.06
N CYS A 81 -0.79 -6.50 3.42
CA CYS A 81 -1.52 -7.58 4.08
C CYS A 81 -0.58 -8.68 4.60
N GLN A 82 0.38 -9.14 3.80
CA GLN A 82 1.37 -10.10 4.30
C GLN A 82 2.42 -9.43 5.19
N ALA A 83 2.86 -8.21 4.86
CA ALA A 83 3.91 -7.52 5.60
C ALA A 83 3.46 -7.21 7.05
N SER A 84 2.21 -6.78 7.22
CA SER A 84 1.64 -6.54 8.55
C SER A 84 1.57 -7.82 9.39
N LEU A 85 1.22 -8.96 8.80
CA LEU A 85 1.17 -10.25 9.48
C LEU A 85 2.57 -10.75 9.85
N ARG A 86 3.56 -10.58 8.96
CA ARG A 86 4.96 -10.89 9.25
C ARG A 86 5.45 -10.07 10.44
N LYS A 87 5.24 -8.76 10.41
CA LYS A 87 5.63 -7.86 11.51
C LYS A 87 4.97 -8.27 12.83
N GLU A 88 3.65 -8.46 12.81
CA GLU A 88 2.86 -8.77 14.00
C GLU A 88 3.18 -10.15 14.60
N PHE A 89 3.27 -11.19 13.77
CA PHE A 89 3.30 -12.57 14.24
C PHE A 89 4.69 -13.18 14.22
N VAL A 90 5.51 -12.87 13.22
CA VAL A 90 6.88 -13.40 13.11
C VAL A 90 7.84 -12.55 13.93
N GLU A 91 7.92 -11.25 13.62
CA GLU A 91 8.91 -10.38 14.28
C GLU A 91 8.56 -10.07 15.74
N ILE A 92 7.32 -9.68 16.02
CA ILE A 92 6.91 -9.25 17.38
C ILE A 92 6.59 -10.44 18.29
N ARG A 93 5.92 -11.47 17.78
CA ARG A 93 5.45 -12.63 18.58
C ARG A 93 6.33 -13.87 18.46
N GLY A 94 7.33 -13.88 17.59
CA GLY A 94 8.29 -14.97 17.46
C GLY A 94 7.72 -16.27 16.88
N LEU A 95 6.60 -16.21 16.13
CA LEU A 95 6.08 -17.38 15.42
C LEU A 95 6.90 -17.65 14.16
N SER A 96 6.96 -18.91 13.72
CA SER A 96 7.54 -19.24 12.42
C SER A 96 6.64 -18.79 11.28
N GLU A 97 7.21 -18.59 10.09
CA GLU A 97 6.47 -18.20 8.89
C GLU A 97 5.38 -19.22 8.54
N GLU A 98 5.67 -20.51 8.70
CA GLU A 98 4.77 -21.64 8.44
C GLU A 98 3.62 -21.73 9.44
N GLN A 99 3.76 -21.13 10.63
CA GLN A 99 2.65 -21.00 11.58
C GLN A 99 1.69 -19.87 11.20
N VAL A 100 2.15 -18.90 10.41
CA VAL A 100 1.37 -17.72 9.98
C VAL A 100 0.78 -17.93 8.59
N PHE A 101 1.53 -18.58 7.70
CA PHE A 101 1.18 -18.77 6.30
C PHE A 101 1.28 -20.23 5.88
N THR A 102 0.38 -20.63 4.99
CA THR A 102 0.64 -21.77 4.10
C THR A 102 1.63 -21.32 3.03
N VAL A 103 2.86 -21.82 3.08
CA VAL A 103 3.93 -21.46 2.14
C VAL A 103 3.95 -22.45 0.98
N ILE A 104 3.85 -21.93 -0.24
CA ILE A 104 3.94 -22.71 -1.48
C ILE A 104 5.24 -22.36 -2.19
N GLN A 105 6.10 -23.37 -2.36
CA GLN A 105 7.27 -23.29 -3.24
C GLN A 105 6.85 -23.66 -4.66
N ALA A 106 6.88 -22.70 -5.58
CA ALA A 106 6.51 -22.94 -6.97
C ALA A 106 7.68 -23.50 -7.79
N LYS A 107 7.36 -24.07 -8.96
CA LYS A 107 8.34 -24.66 -9.90
C LYS A 107 9.40 -23.67 -10.39
N ASN A 108 9.09 -22.38 -10.40
CA ASN A 108 10.01 -21.31 -10.78
C ASN A 108 10.96 -20.89 -9.65
N GLY A 109 10.97 -21.59 -8.52
CA GLY A 109 11.83 -21.27 -7.38
C GLY A 109 11.31 -20.14 -6.50
N LYS A 110 10.18 -19.49 -6.82
CA LYS A 110 9.58 -18.45 -5.99
C LYS A 110 8.63 -19.03 -4.94
N ARG A 111 8.50 -18.33 -3.81
CA ARG A 111 7.56 -18.67 -2.73
C ARG A 111 6.31 -17.79 -2.78
N TYR A 112 5.21 -18.38 -2.33
CA TYR A 112 3.91 -17.72 -2.26
C TYR A 112 3.21 -18.07 -0.95
N PHE A 113 2.42 -17.13 -0.42
CA PHE A 113 1.77 -17.22 0.89
C PHE A 113 0.26 -17.30 0.76
N PHE A 114 -0.33 -18.28 1.44
CA PHE A 114 -1.76 -18.54 1.48
C PHE A 114 -2.21 -18.75 2.94
N GLY A 115 -3.53 -18.86 3.13
CA GLY A 115 -4.15 -19.13 4.43
C GLY A 115 -5.13 -18.05 4.86
N ASP A 116 -5.89 -18.34 5.90
CA ASP A 116 -7.00 -17.49 6.33
C ASP A 116 -6.53 -16.14 6.91
N LEU A 117 -5.36 -16.13 7.57
CA LEU A 117 -4.85 -14.92 8.20
C LEU A 117 -4.63 -13.78 7.20
N ILE A 118 -4.19 -14.08 5.98
CA ILE A 118 -4.00 -13.07 4.93
C ILE A 118 -5.30 -12.67 4.23
N ASN A 119 -6.27 -13.56 4.15
CA ASN A 119 -7.58 -13.24 3.57
C ASN A 119 -8.35 -12.23 4.43
N LYS A 120 -8.12 -12.21 5.75
CA LYS A 120 -8.74 -11.24 6.68
C LYS A 120 -8.50 -9.77 6.30
N PRO A 121 -7.26 -9.26 6.26
CA PRO A 121 -7.01 -7.88 5.86
C PRO A 121 -7.20 -7.63 4.35
N LEU A 122 -7.16 -8.67 3.51
CA LEU A 122 -7.32 -8.51 2.06
C LEU A 122 -8.80 -8.42 1.62
N PHE A 123 -9.67 -9.26 2.21
CA PHE A 123 -11.03 -9.50 1.69
C PHE A 123 -12.14 -9.62 2.75
N GLU A 124 -11.87 -10.25 3.91
CA GLU A 124 -12.96 -10.70 4.80
C GLU A 124 -13.35 -9.68 5.89
N ASN A 125 -12.39 -8.89 6.39
CA ASN A 125 -12.66 -7.94 7.47
C ASN A 125 -13.42 -6.71 6.96
N GLN A 126 -14.18 -6.05 7.85
CA GLN A 126 -14.88 -4.78 7.55
C GLN A 126 -13.96 -3.65 7.05
N TYR A 127 -12.69 -3.65 7.48
CA TYR A 127 -11.65 -2.72 7.04
C TYR A 127 -10.63 -3.39 6.11
N SER A 128 -11.03 -4.48 5.46
CA SER A 128 -10.19 -5.11 4.45
C SER A 128 -9.98 -4.18 3.25
N VAL A 129 -8.92 -4.45 2.48
CA VAL A 129 -8.64 -3.73 1.23
C VAL A 129 -9.87 -3.75 0.31
N TRP A 130 -10.48 -4.93 0.13
CA TRP A 130 -11.72 -5.06 -0.63
C TRP A 130 -12.86 -4.24 -0.04
N SER A 131 -13.17 -4.37 1.25
CA SER A 131 -14.31 -3.69 1.87
C SER A 131 -14.20 -2.17 1.77
N LEU A 132 -13.00 -1.62 1.96
CA LEU A 132 -12.75 -0.19 1.82
C LEU A 132 -12.87 0.28 0.37
N ALA A 133 -12.26 -0.43 -0.58
CA ALA A 133 -12.25 -0.06 -1.99
C ALA A 133 -13.62 -0.26 -2.66
N ALA A 134 -14.27 -1.39 -2.45
CA ALA A 134 -15.62 -1.66 -2.96
C ALA A 134 -16.66 -0.73 -2.31
N GLY A 135 -16.53 -0.47 -1.01
CA GLY A 135 -17.44 0.41 -0.28
C GLY A 135 -17.48 1.82 -0.87
N ILE A 136 -16.34 2.38 -1.30
CA ILE A 136 -16.34 3.72 -1.91
C ILE A 136 -16.96 3.73 -3.31
N VAL A 137 -16.75 2.68 -4.11
CA VAL A 137 -17.37 2.56 -5.44
C VAL A 137 -18.90 2.42 -5.31
N GLN A 138 -19.37 1.62 -4.35
CA GLN A 138 -20.79 1.51 -4.04
C GLN A 138 -21.38 2.84 -3.54
N HIS A 139 -20.64 3.58 -2.72
CA HIS A 139 -21.04 4.92 -2.28
C HIS A 139 -21.17 5.92 -3.45
N MET A 140 -20.44 5.72 -4.55
CA MET A 140 -20.62 6.49 -5.79
C MET A 140 -21.87 6.08 -6.60
N GLY A 141 -22.62 5.07 -6.15
CA GLY A 141 -23.79 4.54 -6.87
C GLY A 141 -23.43 3.67 -8.07
N VAL A 142 -22.18 3.20 -8.16
CA VAL A 142 -21.70 2.37 -9.26
C VAL A 142 -21.86 0.89 -8.92
N ASN A 143 -22.41 0.14 -9.88
CA ASN A 143 -22.49 -1.32 -9.78
C ASN A 143 -21.12 -1.92 -10.11
N ILE A 144 -20.62 -2.79 -9.24
CA ILE A 144 -19.39 -3.54 -9.47
C ILE A 144 -19.69 -4.68 -10.43
N ASP A 145 -19.06 -4.67 -11.61
CA ASP A 145 -19.39 -5.52 -12.77
C ASP A 145 -18.37 -6.65 -13.03
N PHE A 146 -17.61 -7.06 -12.01
CA PHE A 146 -16.68 -8.17 -12.08
C PHE A 146 -16.77 -9.10 -10.87
N ASP A 147 -16.39 -10.36 -11.05
CA ASP A 147 -16.34 -11.35 -9.97
C ASP A 147 -14.95 -11.35 -9.32
N ILE A 148 -14.87 -10.85 -8.08
CA ILE A 148 -13.63 -10.89 -7.30
C ILE A 148 -13.14 -12.33 -7.03
N LEU A 149 -14.05 -13.30 -6.87
CA LEU A 149 -13.65 -14.70 -6.66
C LEU A 149 -13.00 -15.28 -7.90
N GLU A 150 -13.34 -14.79 -9.09
CA GLU A 150 -12.67 -15.14 -10.34
C GLU A 150 -11.21 -14.64 -10.34
N ILE A 151 -10.95 -13.43 -9.85
CA ILE A 151 -9.57 -12.91 -9.68
C ILE A 151 -8.77 -13.81 -8.72
N PHE A 152 -9.34 -14.22 -7.58
CA PHE A 152 -8.70 -15.16 -6.66
C PHE A 152 -8.36 -16.51 -7.32
N LYS A 153 -9.30 -17.06 -8.11
CA LYS A 153 -9.09 -18.32 -8.84
C LYS A 153 -7.96 -18.15 -9.86
N TYR A 154 -7.97 -17.07 -10.64
CA TYR A 154 -6.94 -16.79 -11.63
C TYR A 154 -5.54 -16.64 -11.01
N VAL A 155 -5.42 -15.86 -9.94
CA VAL A 155 -4.14 -15.68 -9.22
C VAL A 155 -3.62 -17.01 -8.69
N SER A 156 -4.50 -17.85 -8.14
CA SER A 156 -4.13 -19.17 -7.64
C SER A 156 -3.68 -20.11 -8.77
N ALA A 157 -4.36 -20.07 -9.92
CA ALA A 157 -4.03 -20.89 -11.08
C ALA A 157 -2.72 -20.47 -11.79
N THR A 158 -2.31 -19.20 -11.64
CA THR A 158 -1.11 -18.65 -12.27
C THR A 158 0.13 -18.69 -11.39
N VAL A 159 0.05 -19.18 -10.15
CA VAL A 159 1.19 -19.33 -9.25
C VAL A 159 2.35 -20.04 -9.96
N GLY A 160 3.53 -19.42 -9.93
CA GLY A 160 4.73 -19.98 -10.55
C GLY A 160 4.87 -19.74 -12.05
N THR A 161 3.88 -19.11 -12.70
CA THR A 161 3.90 -18.81 -14.15
C THR A 161 4.30 -17.36 -14.43
N GLU A 162 4.57 -17.04 -15.70
CA GLU A 162 4.85 -15.68 -16.16
C GLU A 162 3.64 -14.73 -16.07
N ASN A 163 2.42 -15.29 -16.07
CA ASN A 163 1.18 -14.52 -15.98
C ASN A 163 0.81 -14.14 -14.54
N TYR A 164 1.57 -14.60 -13.55
CA TYR A 164 1.30 -14.30 -12.16
C TYR A 164 1.42 -12.80 -11.88
N GLY A 165 0.35 -12.22 -11.36
CA GLY A 165 0.34 -10.81 -10.95
C GLY A 165 0.35 -9.81 -12.11
N ILE A 166 0.04 -10.25 -13.33
CA ILE A 166 -0.18 -9.39 -14.48
C ILE A 166 -1.69 -9.04 -14.52
N PRO A 167 -2.07 -7.76 -14.30
CA PRO A 167 -3.47 -7.38 -14.30
C PRO A 167 -4.17 -7.61 -15.65
N ARG A 168 -5.37 -8.20 -15.62
CA ARG A 168 -6.19 -8.44 -16.82
C ARG A 168 -7.10 -7.25 -17.12
N ILE A 169 -6.54 -6.25 -17.77
CA ILE A 169 -7.17 -4.94 -18.02
C ILE A 169 -7.43 -4.75 -19.54
N PRO A 170 -8.55 -4.13 -19.95
CA PRO A 170 -8.81 -3.81 -21.36
C PRO A 170 -7.73 -2.95 -22.00
N GLU A 171 -7.63 -3.04 -23.33
CA GLU A 171 -6.74 -2.20 -24.12
C GLU A 171 -7.05 -0.70 -23.91
N GLY A 172 -6.03 0.13 -23.83
CA GLY A 172 -6.17 1.56 -23.50
C GLY A 172 -6.11 1.91 -22.01
N HIS A 173 -6.22 0.91 -21.12
CA HIS A 173 -6.14 1.09 -19.67
C HIS A 173 -4.93 0.34 -19.05
N ARG A 174 -3.94 -0.01 -19.87
CA ARG A 174 -2.76 -0.74 -19.41
C ARG A 174 -1.93 0.14 -18.48
N THR A 175 -1.47 -0.43 -17.37
CA THR A 175 -0.60 0.25 -16.40
C THR A 175 0.79 0.49 -16.99
N ALA A 176 1.51 1.50 -16.48
CA ALA A 176 2.87 1.79 -16.97
C ALA A 176 3.89 0.70 -16.61
N ASP A 177 3.62 -0.11 -15.58
CA ASP A 177 4.46 -1.22 -15.14
C ASP A 177 3.61 -2.29 -14.42
N VAL A 178 4.22 -3.40 -14.04
CA VAL A 178 3.59 -4.51 -13.32
C VAL A 178 3.56 -4.27 -11.80
N PRO A 179 2.55 -4.78 -11.07
CA PRO A 179 2.36 -4.58 -9.63
C PRO A 179 3.61 -4.78 -8.76
N ILE A 180 4.39 -5.84 -9.02
CA ILE A 180 5.58 -6.17 -8.21
C ILE A 180 6.65 -5.08 -8.25
N ASN A 181 6.78 -4.36 -9.37
CA ASN A 181 7.76 -3.29 -9.53
C ASN A 181 7.38 -2.08 -8.67
N PHE A 182 6.09 -1.77 -8.54
CA PHE A 182 5.63 -0.72 -7.63
C PHE A 182 5.90 -1.06 -6.16
N VAL A 183 5.69 -2.32 -5.76
CA VAL A 183 6.02 -2.74 -4.39
C VAL A 183 7.52 -2.57 -4.13
N LYS A 184 8.36 -3.08 -5.04
CA LYS A 184 9.83 -2.95 -4.92
C LYS A 184 10.29 -1.50 -4.83
N ALA A 185 9.73 -0.62 -5.66
CA ALA A 185 10.12 0.78 -5.70
C ALA A 185 9.67 1.57 -4.47
N PHE A 186 8.42 1.36 -4.00
CA PHE A 186 7.79 2.25 -3.03
C PHE A 186 7.71 1.70 -1.62
N TRP A 187 7.67 0.37 -1.42
CA TRP A 187 7.55 -0.18 -0.07
C TRP A 187 8.71 0.23 0.86
N PRO A 188 10.00 0.14 0.46
CA PRO A 188 11.11 0.55 1.33
C PRO A 188 11.05 2.04 1.70
N LEU A 189 10.53 2.88 0.80
CA LEU A 189 10.37 4.32 1.03
C LEU A 189 9.24 4.62 2.01
N PHE A 190 8.14 3.86 1.93
CA PHE A 190 6.95 4.11 2.73
C PHE A 190 6.98 3.46 4.10
N LEU A 191 7.64 2.31 4.26
CA LEU A 191 7.63 1.55 5.52
C LEU A 191 8.00 2.41 6.76
N PRO A 192 9.09 3.21 6.76
CA PRO A 192 9.44 4.03 7.93
C PRO A 192 8.36 5.05 8.29
N ARG A 193 7.65 5.61 7.30
CA ARG A 193 6.55 6.57 7.55
C ARG A 193 5.31 5.83 8.04
N ILE A 194 4.96 4.70 7.44
CA ILE A 194 3.85 3.84 7.86
C ILE A 194 4.02 3.44 9.34
N GLU A 195 5.23 3.05 9.76
CA GLU A 195 5.52 2.68 11.15
C GLU A 195 5.35 3.85 12.13
N LYS A 196 5.58 5.10 11.70
CA LYS A 196 5.28 6.30 12.52
C LYS A 196 3.79 6.61 12.57
N TYR A 197 3.07 6.44 11.45
CA TYR A 197 1.64 6.73 11.35
C TYR A 197 0.73 5.69 11.97
N CYS A 198 1.10 4.42 11.98
CA CYS A 198 0.25 3.32 12.42
C CYS A 198 0.61 2.89 13.84
N ALA A 199 -0.38 2.70 14.72
CA ALA A 199 -0.12 2.23 16.09
C ALA A 199 0.24 0.74 16.15
N SER A 200 -0.15 -0.02 15.13
CA SER A 200 0.19 -1.43 15.01
C SER A 200 0.29 -1.85 13.55
N PRO A 201 0.98 -2.95 13.24
CA PRO A 201 1.05 -3.47 11.87
C PRO A 201 -0.31 -3.73 11.24
N ARG A 202 -1.32 -4.06 12.05
CA ARG A 202 -2.70 -4.32 11.60
C ARG A 202 -3.36 -3.12 10.92
N GLU A 203 -2.86 -1.92 11.16
CA GLU A 203 -3.36 -0.69 10.52
C GLU A 203 -2.77 -0.47 9.12
N TRP A 204 -1.69 -1.16 8.72
CA TRP A 204 -1.04 -0.92 7.42
C TRP A 204 -1.97 -1.18 6.23
N PRO A 205 -2.70 -2.32 6.17
CA PRO A 205 -3.66 -2.55 5.08
C PRO A 205 -4.82 -1.54 5.09
N VAL A 206 -5.24 -1.09 6.28
CA VAL A 206 -6.29 -0.07 6.42
C VAL A 206 -5.83 1.27 5.86
N LEU A 207 -4.61 1.68 6.19
CA LEU A 207 -3.99 2.91 5.67
C LEU A 207 -3.96 2.90 4.13
N PHE A 208 -3.53 1.80 3.50
CA PHE A 208 -3.55 1.71 2.04
C PHE A 208 -4.96 1.60 1.46
N GLY A 209 -5.87 0.91 2.13
CA GLY A 209 -7.28 0.87 1.75
C GLY A 209 -7.93 2.25 1.73
N LEU A 210 -7.60 3.11 2.69
CA LEU A 210 -8.03 4.51 2.72
C LEU A 210 -7.37 5.33 1.60
N ALA A 211 -6.09 5.12 1.31
CA ALA A 211 -5.41 5.78 0.18
C ALA A 211 -6.02 5.39 -1.18
N ILE A 212 -6.46 4.13 -1.31
CA ILE A 212 -7.22 3.66 -2.48
C ILE A 212 -8.54 4.43 -2.61
N GLN A 213 -9.24 4.68 -1.50
CA GLN A 213 -10.49 5.46 -1.56
C GLN A 213 -10.27 6.85 -2.14
N ASP A 214 -9.20 7.54 -1.71
CA ASP A 214 -8.82 8.85 -2.25
C ASP A 214 -8.51 8.76 -3.75
N GLY A 215 -7.80 7.72 -4.20
CA GLY A 215 -7.49 7.51 -5.61
C GLY A 215 -8.70 7.21 -6.47
N LEU A 216 -9.61 6.34 -6.01
CA LEU A 216 -10.86 6.01 -6.71
C LEU A 216 -11.77 7.24 -6.80
N LEU A 217 -11.90 8.01 -5.72
CA LEU A 217 -12.71 9.24 -5.70
C LEU A 217 -12.18 10.31 -6.65
N GLN A 218 -10.86 10.52 -6.67
CA GLN A 218 -10.25 11.54 -7.55
C GLN A 218 -10.21 11.08 -9.01
N GLY A 219 -10.15 9.78 -9.26
CA GLY A 219 -10.11 9.20 -10.61
C GLY A 219 -11.47 9.00 -11.27
N LYS A 220 -12.58 9.15 -10.54
CA LYS A 220 -13.93 8.75 -10.99
C LYS A 220 -14.42 9.40 -12.29
N ASP A 221 -13.92 10.59 -12.61
CA ASP A 221 -14.30 11.35 -13.81
C ASP A 221 -13.33 11.07 -14.99
N VAL A 222 -12.30 10.24 -14.77
CA VAL A 222 -11.26 9.87 -15.75
C VAL A 222 -11.35 8.40 -16.14
N ILE A 223 -11.65 7.52 -15.18
CA ILE A 223 -11.80 6.08 -15.38
C ILE A 223 -13.09 5.60 -14.72
N ASP A 224 -13.75 4.62 -15.36
CA ASP A 224 -14.91 3.95 -14.76
C ASP A 224 -14.57 3.39 -13.36
N PRO A 225 -15.33 3.73 -12.30
CA PRO A 225 -15.01 3.30 -10.95
C PRO A 225 -15.00 1.78 -10.74
N SER A 226 -15.82 1.02 -11.47
CA SER A 226 -15.80 -0.45 -11.41
C SER A 226 -14.51 -1.01 -12.02
N LEU A 227 -14.11 -0.48 -13.18
CA LEU A 227 -12.84 -0.83 -13.81
C LEU A 227 -11.65 -0.44 -12.91
N ALA A 228 -11.67 0.74 -12.32
CA ALA A 228 -10.61 1.20 -11.43
C ALA A 228 -10.46 0.28 -10.21
N LEU A 229 -11.58 -0.14 -9.61
CA LEU A 229 -11.59 -1.13 -8.54
C LEU A 229 -11.06 -2.50 -9.00
N LYS A 230 -11.40 -2.92 -10.22
CA LYS A 230 -10.85 -4.15 -10.80
C LYS A 230 -9.32 -4.08 -10.89
N ILE A 231 -8.76 -2.96 -11.35
CA ILE A 231 -7.30 -2.75 -11.41
C ILE A 231 -6.67 -2.86 -10.01
N VAL A 232 -7.30 -2.24 -9.01
CA VAL A 232 -6.87 -2.35 -7.61
C VAL A 232 -6.80 -3.81 -7.18
N MET A 233 -7.86 -4.60 -7.42
CA MET A 233 -7.93 -5.98 -6.93
C MET A 233 -7.08 -6.98 -7.73
N GLU A 234 -6.97 -6.79 -9.05
CA GLU A 234 -6.02 -7.52 -9.91
C GLU A 234 -4.57 -7.29 -9.48
N SER A 235 -4.28 -6.16 -8.83
CA SER A 235 -2.95 -5.84 -8.29
C SER A 235 -2.76 -6.31 -6.85
N ALA A 236 -3.77 -6.12 -5.99
CA ALA A 236 -3.68 -6.40 -4.56
C ALA A 236 -3.60 -7.90 -4.24
N ILE A 237 -4.47 -8.71 -4.85
CA ILE A 237 -4.56 -10.15 -4.57
C ILE A 237 -3.24 -10.89 -4.84
N PRO A 238 -2.55 -10.72 -5.98
CA PRO A 238 -1.27 -11.38 -6.20
C PRO A 238 -0.15 -10.83 -5.32
N MET A 239 -0.14 -9.53 -5.00
CA MET A 239 0.91 -8.92 -4.17
C MET A 239 0.78 -9.25 -2.69
N ALA A 240 -0.43 -9.56 -2.22
CA ALA A 240 -0.62 -10.15 -0.91
C ALA A 240 0.11 -11.49 -0.79
N LYS A 241 0.15 -12.28 -1.87
CA LYS A 241 0.63 -13.66 -1.81
C LYS A 241 2.08 -13.84 -2.24
N ALA A 242 2.65 -12.96 -3.05
CA ALA A 242 4.00 -13.16 -3.58
C ALA A 242 5.08 -12.89 -2.54
N GLU A 243 6.08 -13.76 -2.41
CA GLU A 243 7.33 -13.35 -1.77
C GLU A 243 8.01 -12.26 -2.59
N ILE A 244 8.37 -11.16 -1.91
CA ILE A 244 9.10 -10.05 -2.50
C ILE A 244 10.34 -9.81 -1.66
N VAL A 245 11.49 -9.94 -2.30
CA VAL A 245 12.80 -9.62 -1.74
C VAL A 245 13.17 -8.21 -2.20
N PHE A 246 13.63 -7.40 -1.24
CA PHE A 246 14.18 -6.07 -1.48
C PHE A 246 15.70 -6.17 -1.47
N ASP A 247 16.34 -5.47 -2.42
CA ASP A 247 17.79 -5.43 -2.59
C ASP A 247 18.44 -4.40 -1.65
#